data_AF-A0A7C0TX59-F1
#
_entry.id   AF-A0A7C0TX59-F1
#
_cell.length_a   1.000
_cell.length_b   1.000
_cell.length_c   1.000
_cell.angle_alpha   90.00
_cell.angle_beta   90.00
_cell.angle_gamma   90.00
#
_symmetry.space_group_name_H-M   'P 1'
#
loop_
_entity.id
_entity.type
_entity.pdbx_description
1 polymer ?
#
loop_
_entity_poly.entity_id
_entity_poly.type
_entity_poly.pdbx_seq_one_letter_code
_entity_poly.pdbx_strand_id
1 'polypeptide(L)'
;MIEVIKFYKEPEGKYVEIIAKASETCIIKEFLINGDFFVIPPEVIDQLEDFLKGLRIVNVDELIDRVSRLLANTRVVGLSKNKLIELIREVLSDIKSKCREHLK
;
A
#
# COMPACT_ATOMS: atom_id res chain seq x y z
N MET A 1 -5.78 -7.10 16.39
CA MET A 1 -4.97 -7.04 15.14
C MET A 1 -5.86 -6.59 14.00
N ILE A 2 -5.44 -5.62 13.20
CA ILE A 2 -6.23 -5.02 12.13
C ILE A 2 -5.77 -5.62 10.80
N GLU A 3 -6.72 -6.05 9.97
CA GLU A 3 -6.48 -6.52 8.60
C GLU A 3 -7.31 -5.69 7.61
N VAL A 4 -6.66 -5.32 6.51
CA VAL A 4 -7.28 -4.66 5.35
C VAL A 4 -6.82 -5.41 4.11
N ILE A 5 -7.79 -5.89 3.33
CA ILE A 5 -7.56 -6.50 2.04
C ILE A 5 -8.26 -5.63 1.01
N LYS A 6 -7.51 -5.19 0.00
CA LYS A 6 -8.04 -4.38 -1.10
C LYS A 6 -7.80 -5.11 -2.42
N PHE A 7 -8.88 -5.42 -3.11
CA PHE A 7 -8.85 -5.95 -4.46
C PHE A 7 -9.26 -4.86 -5.45
N TYR A 8 -8.52 -4.73 -6.54
CA TYR A 8 -8.83 -3.83 -7.64
C TYR A 8 -8.58 -4.52 -8.98
N LYS A 9 -9.50 -4.32 -9.92
CA LYS A 9 -9.37 -4.76 -11.30
C LYS A 9 -9.46 -3.54 -12.20
N GLU A 10 -8.38 -3.23 -12.90
CA GLU A 10 -8.34 -2.14 -13.87
C GLU A 10 -9.21 -2.49 -15.10
N PRO A 11 -10.02 -1.57 -15.66
CA PRO A 11 -10.75 -1.81 -16.90
C PRO A 11 -9.80 -2.22 -18.03
N GLU A 12 -10.02 -3.40 -18.61
CA GLU A 12 -9.14 -4.02 -19.63
C GLU A 12 -7.68 -4.25 -19.17
N GLY A 13 -7.40 -4.03 -17.89
CA GLY A 13 -6.08 -4.18 -17.32
C GLY A 13 -5.99 -5.42 -16.44
N LYS A 14 -4.99 -5.35 -15.58
CA LYS A 14 -4.59 -6.40 -14.65
C LYS A 14 -5.21 -6.13 -13.28
N TYR A 15 -5.23 -7.13 -12.41
CA TYR A 15 -5.69 -7.00 -11.04
C TYR A 15 -4.53 -6.69 -10.09
N VAL A 16 -4.86 -6.01 -9.00
CA VAL A 16 -3.98 -5.75 -7.87
C VAL A 16 -4.73 -6.15 -6.60
N GLU A 17 -4.03 -6.87 -5.74
CA GLU A 17 -4.46 -7.20 -4.39
C GLU A 17 -3.44 -6.62 -3.40
N ILE A 18 -3.91 -5.83 -2.45
CA ILE A 18 -3.09 -5.33 -1.35
C ILE A 18 -3.59 -5.97 -0.06
N ILE A 19 -2.71 -6.68 0.64
CA ILE A 19 -2.98 -7.27 1.96
C ILE A 19 -2.12 -6.52 2.96
N ALA A 20 -2.76 -5.87 3.94
CA ALA A 20 -2.04 -5.16 4.98
C ALA A 20 -2.56 -5.52 6.36
N LYS A 21 -1.63 -5.82 7.27
CA LYS A 21 -1.92 -6.10 8.68
C LYS A 21 -1.22 -5.10 9.57
N ALA A 22 -1.89 -4.63 10.60
CA ALA A 22 -1.35 -3.72 11.59
C ALA A 22 -1.70 -4.12 13.03
N SER A 23 -0.87 -3.69 13.98
CA SER A 23 -1.22 -3.73 15.40
C SER A 23 -2.31 -2.71 15.72
N GLU A 24 -2.98 -2.87 16.85
CA GLU A 24 -3.94 -1.87 17.38
C GLU A 24 -3.27 -0.51 17.65
N THR A 25 -1.96 -0.51 17.89
CA THR A 25 -1.13 0.71 17.99
C THR A 25 -0.73 1.30 16.63
N CYS A 26 -1.34 0.83 15.54
CA CYS A 26 -1.16 1.33 14.19
C CYS A 26 0.24 1.14 13.60
N ILE A 27 0.93 0.07 14.01
CA ILE A 27 2.22 -0.34 13.43
C ILE A 27 1.95 -1.40 12.37
N ILE A 28 2.36 -1.13 11.13
CA ILE A 28 2.25 -2.08 10.01
C ILE A 28 3.13 -3.30 10.33
N LYS A 29 2.53 -4.49 10.30
CA LYS A 29 3.20 -5.77 10.53
C LYS A 29 3.46 -6.52 9.23
N GLU A 30 2.59 -6.32 8.25
CA GLU A 30 2.65 -6.91 6.92
C GLU A 30 2.02 -5.94 5.92
N PHE A 31 2.61 -5.81 4.74
CA PHE A 31 2.07 -5.07 3.62
C PHE A 31 2.53 -5.80 2.35
N LEU A 32 1.60 -6.46 1.67
CA LEU A 32 1.87 -7.26 0.47
C LEU A 32 1.07 -6.68 -0.69
N ILE A 33 1.69 -6.58 -1.86
CA ILE A 33 1.12 -6.07 -3.10
C ILE A 33 1.26 -7.16 -4.15
N ASN A 34 0.18 -7.92 -4.35
CA ASN A 34 0.09 -9.00 -5.31
C ASN A 34 -0.71 -8.57 -6.53
N GLY A 35 -0.59 -9.35 -7.60
CA GLY A 35 -1.38 -9.16 -8.81
C GLY A 35 -0.66 -9.66 -10.04
N ASP A 36 -1.26 -9.44 -11.20
CA ASP A 36 -0.66 -9.78 -12.48
C ASP A 36 0.04 -8.60 -13.17
N PHE A 37 0.21 -7.45 -12.51
CA PHE A 37 0.92 -6.29 -13.04
C PHE A 37 2.46 -6.40 -12.98
N PHE A 38 3.16 -5.45 -13.59
CA PHE A 38 4.62 -5.36 -13.51
C PHE A 38 5.06 -3.99 -13.00
N VAL A 39 6.09 -3.98 -12.17
CA VAL A 39 6.90 -2.80 -11.87
C VAL A 39 8.30 -3.01 -12.42
N ILE A 40 8.85 -1.97 -13.05
CA ILE A 40 10.18 -1.98 -13.61
C ILE A 40 10.96 -0.82 -12.95
N PRO A 41 12.02 -1.11 -12.19
CA PRO A 41 12.55 -2.45 -11.92
C PRO A 41 11.70 -3.20 -10.85
N PRO A 42 11.66 -4.54 -10.88
CA PRO A 42 10.71 -5.34 -10.08
C PRO A 42 10.95 -5.26 -8.57
N GLU A 43 12.20 -5.10 -8.13
CA GLU A 43 12.59 -5.03 -6.72
C GLU A 43 11.99 -3.83 -5.98
N VAL A 44 11.43 -2.85 -6.69
CA VAL A 44 10.81 -1.68 -6.05
C VAL A 44 9.52 -2.06 -5.31
N ILE A 45 8.81 -3.11 -5.74
CA ILE A 45 7.65 -3.60 -4.98
C ILE A 45 8.13 -4.18 -3.65
N ASP A 46 9.14 -5.05 -3.66
CA ASP A 46 9.71 -5.63 -2.43
C ASP A 46 10.22 -4.51 -1.48
N GLN A 47 10.94 -3.52 -2.02
CA GLN A 47 11.43 -2.37 -1.26
C GLN A 47 10.29 -1.55 -0.65
N LEU A 48 9.17 -1.39 -1.37
CA LEU A 48 8.00 -0.67 -0.90
C LEU A 48 7.29 -1.41 0.24
N GLU A 49 7.13 -2.73 0.10
CA GLU A 49 6.56 -3.60 1.14
C GLU A 49 7.40 -3.57 2.42
N ASP A 50 8.71 -3.76 2.29
CA ASP A 50 9.67 -3.71 3.40
C ASP A 50 9.73 -2.31 4.03
N PHE A 51 9.68 -1.25 3.22
CA PHE A 51 9.67 0.12 3.70
C PHE A 51 8.45 0.41 4.59
N LEU A 52 7.26 -0.06 4.19
CA LEU A 52 6.04 0.16 4.97
C LEU A 52 6.00 -0.70 6.24
N LYS A 53 6.58 -1.90 6.19
CA LYS A 53 6.65 -2.81 7.33
C LYS A 53 7.40 -2.19 8.50
N GLY A 54 6.80 -2.27 9.69
CA GLY A 54 7.36 -1.72 10.92
C GLY A 54 7.08 -0.23 11.14
N LEU A 55 6.55 0.49 10.14
CA LEU A 55 6.18 1.89 10.32
C LEU A 55 4.88 2.04 11.10
N ARG A 56 4.83 3.08 11.93
CA ARG A 56 3.59 3.54 12.57
C ARG A 56 2.87 4.53 11.67
N ILE A 57 1.59 4.31 11.41
CA ILE A 57 0.76 5.21 10.60
C ILE A 57 0.35 6.42 11.44
N VAL A 58 1.20 7.43 11.48
CA VAL A 58 0.92 8.72 12.12
C VAL A 58 0.24 9.68 11.13
N ASN A 59 0.85 9.86 9.96
CA ASN A 59 0.35 10.69 8.87
C ASN A 59 0.33 9.89 7.56
N VAL A 60 -0.85 9.75 6.94
CA VAL A 60 -0.99 8.98 5.69
C VAL A 60 -0.35 9.76 4.53
N ASP A 61 -0.53 11.08 4.48
CA ASP A 61 -0.01 11.90 3.39
C ASP A 61 1.52 11.86 3.34
N GLU A 62 2.18 11.92 4.50
CA GLU A 62 3.64 11.80 4.60
C GLU A 62 4.14 10.42 4.11
N LEU A 63 3.43 9.34 4.45
CA LEU A 63 3.77 8.01 3.95
C LEU A 63 3.60 7.95 2.43
N ILE A 64 2.52 8.52 1.90
CA ILE A 64 2.26 8.55 0.45
C ILE A 64 3.27 9.40 -0.31
N ASP A 65 3.76 10.49 0.27
CA ASP A 65 4.85 11.25 -0.34
C ASP A 65 6.12 10.40 -0.47
N ARG A 66 6.43 9.58 0.54
CA ARG A 66 7.58 8.66 0.51
C ARG A 66 7.38 7.53 -0.51
N VAL A 67 6.18 6.93 -0.55
CA VAL A 67 5.80 5.93 -1.57
C VAL A 67 5.92 6.52 -2.98
N SER A 68 5.45 7.74 -3.19
CA SER A 68 5.53 8.43 -4.48
C SER A 68 6.97 8.67 -4.92
N ARG A 69 7.88 8.96 -3.98
CA ARG A 69 9.32 9.09 -4.26
C ARG A 69 9.96 7.75 -4.64
N LEU A 70 9.63 6.66 -3.96
CA LEU A 70 10.10 5.32 -4.31
C LEU A 70 9.66 4.92 -5.72
N LEU A 71 8.42 5.28 -6.09
CA LEU A 71 7.85 4.98 -7.41
C LEU A 71 8.17 6.03 -8.49
N ALA A 72 8.89 7.11 -8.18
CA ALA A 72 9.09 8.23 -9.10
C ALA A 72 9.73 7.77 -10.43
N ASN A 73 10.79 6.97 -10.32
CA ASN A 73 11.58 6.50 -11.46
C ASN A 73 11.20 5.10 -11.93
N THR A 74 10.05 4.57 -11.52
CA THR A 74 9.59 3.25 -11.95
C THR A 74 8.64 3.33 -13.14
N ARG A 75 8.57 2.26 -13.90
CA ARG A 75 7.50 2.05 -14.88
C ARG A 75 6.55 0.99 -14.34
N VAL A 76 5.26 1.31 -14.31
CA VAL A 76 4.19 0.38 -13.94
C VAL A 76 3.47 -0.04 -15.22
N VAL A 77 3.22 -1.34 -15.40
CA VAL A 77 2.54 -1.92 -16.57
C VAL A 77 1.40 -2.81 -16.10
N GLY A 78 0.23 -2.68 -16.73
CA GLY A 78 -0.99 -3.41 -16.35
C GLY A 78 -1.96 -2.59 -15.49
N LEU A 79 -1.52 -1.45 -14.95
CA LEU A 79 -2.34 -0.41 -14.34
C LEU A 79 -1.62 0.95 -14.38
N SER A 80 -2.36 2.02 -14.08
CA SER A 80 -1.75 3.33 -13.89
C SER A 80 -0.92 3.39 -12.60
N LYS A 81 0.28 3.99 -12.67
CA LYS A 81 1.11 4.27 -11.47
C LYS A 81 0.34 5.08 -10.43
N ASN A 82 -0.45 6.08 -10.87
CA ASN A 82 -1.26 6.89 -9.97
C ASN A 82 -2.33 6.03 -9.28
N LYS A 83 -2.89 5.04 -10.00
CA LYS A 83 -3.87 4.12 -9.41
C LYS A 83 -3.24 3.23 -8.35
N LEU A 84 -2.02 2.73 -8.56
CA LEU A 84 -1.28 1.99 -7.53
C LEU A 84 -1.08 2.85 -6.26
N ILE A 85 -0.65 4.10 -6.41
CA ILE A 85 -0.45 5.04 -5.28
C ILE A 85 -1.78 5.31 -4.55
N GLU A 86 -2.87 5.49 -5.30
CA GLU A 86 -4.22 5.68 -4.76
C GLU A 86 -4.67 4.46 -3.93
N LEU A 87 -4.49 3.24 -4.46
CA LEU A 87 -4.84 2.01 -3.74
C LEU A 87 -4.04 1.86 -2.43
N ILE A 88 -2.75 2.19 -2.45
CA ILE A 88 -1.91 2.19 -1.23
C ILE A 88 -2.44 3.23 -0.22
N ARG A 89 -2.82 4.43 -0.68
CA ARG A 89 -3.40 5.48 0.17
C ARG A 89 -4.70 5.04 0.83
N GLU A 90 -5.58 4.40 0.07
CA GLU A 90 -6.84 3.87 0.59
C GLU A 90 -6.57 2.84 1.70
N VAL A 91 -5.70 1.87 1.46
CA VAL A 91 -5.34 0.84 2.45
C VAL A 91 -4.75 1.46 3.73
N LEU A 92 -3.81 2.40 3.61
CA LEU A 92 -3.23 3.08 4.77
C LEU A 92 -4.26 3.89 5.55
N SER A 93 -5.21 4.53 4.85
CA SER A 93 -6.30 5.29 5.46
C SER A 93 -7.27 4.38 6.21
N ASP A 94 -7.63 3.24 5.62
CA ASP A 94 -8.50 2.24 6.22
C ASP A 94 -7.88 1.67 7.50
N ILE A 95 -6.58 1.33 7.47
CA ILE A 95 -5.86 0.90 8.68
C ILE A 95 -5.93 1.99 9.75
N LYS A 96 -5.60 3.25 9.40
CA LYS A 96 -5.60 4.36 10.35
C LYS A 96 -6.97 4.59 10.97
N SER A 97 -8.04 4.48 10.19
CA SER A 97 -9.41 4.58 10.69
C SER A 97 -9.71 3.50 11.72
N LYS A 98 -9.44 2.24 11.38
CA LYS A 98 -9.64 1.10 12.28
C LYS A 98 -8.80 1.21 13.56
N CYS A 99 -7.56 1.71 13.48
CA CYS A 99 -6.75 1.95 14.69
C CYS A 99 -7.37 2.98 15.64
N ARG A 100 -7.96 4.06 15.10
CA ARG A 100 -8.59 5.10 15.92
C ARG A 100 -9.82 4.60 16.66
N GLU A 101 -10.55 3.65 16.07
CA GLU A 101 -11.70 3.01 16.72
C GLU A 101 -11.26 2.16 17.92
N HIS A 102 -10.09 1.54 17.86
CA HIS A 102 -9.53 0.73 18.97
C HIS A 102 -8.83 1.55 20.07
N LEU A 103 -8.63 2.86 19.86
CA LEU A 103 -8.03 3.78 20.84
C LEU A 103 -9.06 4.61 21.61
N LYS A 104 -10.36 4.43 21.31
CA LYS A 104 -11.49 5.00 22.06
C LYS A 104 -12.01 3.98 23.06
#